data_AF-A0A7Y2FDC3-F1
#
_entry.id   AF-A0A7Y2FDC3-F1
#
_cell.length_a   1.000
_cell.length_b   1.000
_cell.length_c   1.000
_cell.angle_alpha   90.00
_cell.angle_beta   90.00
_cell.angle_gamma   90.00
#
_symmetry.space_group_name_H-M   'P 1'
#
loop_
_entity.id
_entity.type
_entity.pdbx_description
1 polymer ?
#
loop_
_entity_poly.entity_id
_entity_poly.type
_entity_poly.pdbx_seq_one_letter_code
_entity_poly.pdbx_strand_id
1 'polypeptide(L)'
;MLYAVPAQAQAQDPLLFEADKVLELTMPIRFDALCRPSTDPNCDYTPTVFQFVDASGNDRTVPISVRRRDGWRAQQTNCQVPTLFVRFSGEDTQGTPFEGQTSLALTSHCGKGYLPANVPSRRLPDDFESYVITEYLGYRLYNLVTEYSLRARAVRINYADPENPRRDFTHYAFFTEHFESLARRHGAELVNGEFDFASLDIGSTDQLALFNFMVGNTDWSIEEQENILLLRRTDGSVVPVLYDLDMSGLVSAHYARPAPELPIKTVRQRYYLGYCHDGNAWDELFTKFWDLHPEFMQTIATMPFLNRGERRRAGVYLETFFEILRSDRKRQAKIVDACRALPGAD
;
A
#
# COMPACT_ATOMS: atom_id res chain seq x y z
N MET A 1 44.76 -34.57 -15.83
CA MET A 1 43.46 -33.97 -16.18
C MET A 1 42.91 -33.30 -14.94
N LEU A 2 42.94 -31.97 -14.88
CA LEU A 2 42.29 -31.19 -13.83
C LEU A 2 40.84 -31.00 -14.26
N TYR A 3 39.91 -31.60 -13.53
CA TYR A 3 38.48 -31.34 -13.72
C TYR A 3 38.16 -29.98 -13.09
N ALA A 4 37.75 -29.03 -13.92
CA ALA A 4 37.17 -27.78 -13.45
C ALA A 4 35.79 -28.10 -12.85
N VAL A 5 35.62 -27.82 -11.55
CA VAL A 5 34.31 -27.83 -10.90
C VAL A 5 33.53 -26.63 -11.44
N PRO A 6 32.30 -26.80 -11.95
CA PRO A 6 31.52 -25.67 -12.41
C PRO A 6 31.23 -24.77 -11.21
N ALA A 7 31.50 -23.47 -11.35
CA ALA A 7 31.06 -22.48 -10.39
C ALA A 7 29.53 -22.58 -10.27
N GLN A 8 29.04 -23.00 -9.10
CA GLN A 8 27.62 -22.84 -8.79
C GLN A 8 27.34 -21.35 -8.83
N ALA A 9 26.47 -20.91 -9.74
CA ALA A 9 25.94 -19.56 -9.69
C ALA A 9 25.31 -19.38 -8.31
N GLN A 10 25.88 -18.51 -7.49
CA GLN A 10 25.28 -18.17 -6.19
C GLN A 10 23.87 -17.67 -6.48
N ALA A 11 22.87 -18.32 -5.89
CA ALA A 11 21.51 -17.86 -5.98
C ALA A 11 21.44 -16.52 -5.26
N GLN A 12 21.35 -15.43 -6.02
CA GLN A 12 21.21 -14.08 -5.51
C GLN A 12 19.73 -13.80 -5.27
N ASP A 13 19.41 -13.20 -4.13
CA ASP A 13 18.05 -12.74 -3.90
C ASP A 13 17.68 -11.63 -4.88
N PRO A 14 16.45 -11.65 -5.43
CA PRO A 14 15.95 -10.53 -6.21
C PRO A 14 15.81 -9.28 -5.34
N LEU A 15 15.94 -8.11 -5.96
CA LEU A 15 15.71 -6.82 -5.28
C LEU A 15 14.29 -6.77 -4.69
N LEU A 16 14.10 -5.93 -3.67
CA LEU A 16 12.92 -5.93 -2.83
C LEU A 16 11.63 -5.90 -3.66
N PHE A 17 11.53 -5.01 -4.63
CA PHE A 17 10.33 -4.81 -5.44
C PHE A 17 10.34 -5.56 -6.78
N GLU A 18 11.26 -6.49 -6.99
CA GLU A 18 11.33 -7.35 -8.19
C GLU A 18 10.79 -8.76 -7.93
N ALA A 19 10.32 -9.04 -6.71
CA ALA A 19 9.77 -10.33 -6.36
C ALA A 19 8.56 -10.21 -5.44
N ASP A 20 7.63 -11.15 -5.64
CA ASP A 20 6.35 -11.19 -4.96
C ASP A 20 6.33 -12.16 -3.77
N LYS A 21 7.35 -13.02 -3.68
CA LYS A 21 7.49 -13.99 -2.61
C LYS A 21 7.70 -13.24 -1.28
N VAL A 22 6.94 -13.63 -0.27
CA VAL A 22 7.10 -13.10 1.08
C VAL A 22 8.52 -13.32 1.57
N LEU A 23 9.10 -12.22 2.05
CA LEU A 23 10.37 -12.22 2.73
C LEU A 23 10.12 -12.41 4.23
N GLU A 24 10.65 -13.49 4.79
CA GLU A 24 10.62 -13.74 6.23
C GLU A 24 11.76 -12.95 6.89
N LEU A 25 11.44 -12.15 7.90
CA LEU A 25 12.37 -11.27 8.59
C LEU A 25 12.23 -11.46 10.10
N THR A 26 13.31 -11.23 10.84
CA THR A 26 13.27 -10.96 12.28
C THR A 26 13.75 -9.54 12.53
N MET A 27 13.03 -8.81 13.39
CA MET A 27 13.37 -7.44 13.78
C MET A 27 13.26 -7.29 15.30
N PRO A 28 14.39 -7.28 16.03
CA PRO A 28 14.39 -7.00 17.46
C PRO A 28 13.88 -5.57 17.71
N ILE A 29 12.80 -5.40 18.48
CA ILE A 29 12.22 -4.06 18.65
C ILE A 29 11.41 -3.90 19.93
N ARG A 30 11.43 -2.68 20.46
CA ARG A 30 10.59 -2.20 21.56
C ARG A 30 9.71 -1.05 21.08
N PHE A 31 8.45 -1.35 20.77
CA PHE A 31 7.52 -0.36 20.20
C PHE A 31 7.17 0.79 21.17
N ASP A 32 7.27 0.55 22.47
CA ASP A 32 7.14 1.56 23.53
C ASP A 32 8.29 2.55 23.54
N ALA A 33 9.48 2.14 23.08
CA ALA A 33 10.66 2.99 22.96
C ALA A 33 10.65 3.89 21.71
N LEU A 34 9.62 3.81 20.85
CA LEU A 34 9.48 4.63 19.63
C LEU A 34 8.77 5.98 19.89
N CYS A 35 8.83 6.49 21.12
CA CYS A 35 8.22 7.75 21.59
C CYS A 35 6.74 7.93 21.19
N ARG A 36 5.87 7.20 21.88
CA ARG A 36 4.42 7.17 21.57
C ARG A 36 3.62 7.60 22.80
N PRO A 37 3.35 8.90 23.02
CA PRO A 37 3.45 10.03 22.07
C PRO A 37 4.83 10.68 21.99
N SER A 38 5.11 11.41 20.90
CA SER A 38 6.30 12.26 20.76
C SER A 38 6.07 13.53 21.55
N THR A 39 6.31 13.45 22.86
CA THR A 39 6.48 14.63 23.71
C THR A 39 7.95 15.05 23.80
N ASP A 40 8.85 14.22 23.29
CA ASP A 40 10.28 14.49 23.20
C ASP A 40 10.63 15.02 21.79
N PRO A 41 11.11 16.28 21.67
CA PRO A 41 11.53 16.86 20.40
C PRO A 41 12.79 16.21 19.82
N ASN A 42 13.53 15.40 20.59
CA ASN A 42 14.70 14.65 20.13
C ASN A 42 14.36 13.22 19.70
N CYS A 43 13.06 12.87 19.67
CA CYS A 43 12.68 11.54 19.23
C CYS A 43 12.88 11.37 17.72
N ASP A 44 13.88 10.59 17.35
CA ASP A 44 14.22 10.28 15.97
C ASP A 44 14.23 8.76 15.73
N TYR A 45 14.87 8.31 14.64
CA TYR A 45 15.05 6.92 14.30
C TYR A 45 15.80 6.13 15.39
N THR A 46 15.24 4.98 15.78
CA THR A 46 15.85 4.01 16.69
C THR A 46 16.60 2.94 15.90
N PRO A 47 17.89 2.68 16.16
CA PRO A 47 18.64 1.65 15.45
C PRO A 47 18.16 0.24 15.83
N THR A 48 18.14 -0.66 14.84
CA THR A 48 17.93 -2.11 15.01
C THR A 48 18.50 -2.85 13.79
N VAL A 49 18.08 -4.09 13.55
CA VAL A 49 18.50 -4.92 12.41
C VAL A 49 17.30 -5.65 11.80
N PHE A 50 17.41 -5.96 10.51
CA PHE A 50 16.70 -7.10 9.93
C PHE A 50 17.62 -8.32 9.88
N GLN A 51 17.09 -9.46 10.30
CA GLN A 51 17.74 -10.76 10.19
C GLN A 51 16.91 -11.68 9.31
N PHE A 52 17.54 -12.36 8.36
CA PHE A 52 16.86 -13.28 7.44
C PHE A 52 17.84 -14.29 6.83
N VAL A 53 17.31 -15.32 6.20
CA VAL A 53 18.08 -16.31 5.44
C VAL A 53 18.00 -15.95 3.96
N ASP A 54 19.15 -15.80 3.30
CA ASP A 54 19.22 -15.48 1.86
C ASP A 54 18.88 -16.68 0.96
N ALA A 55 18.75 -16.44 -0.34
CA ALA A 55 18.48 -17.49 -1.33
C ALA A 55 19.55 -18.60 -1.38
N SER A 56 20.76 -18.36 -0.88
CA SER A 56 21.83 -19.34 -0.77
C SER A 56 21.83 -20.09 0.57
N GLY A 57 20.90 -19.77 1.48
CA GLY A 57 20.75 -20.41 2.78
C GLY A 57 21.64 -19.81 3.88
N ASN A 58 22.26 -18.66 3.65
CA ASN A 58 23.10 -18.00 4.65
C ASN A 58 22.29 -17.02 5.50
N ASP A 59 22.63 -16.94 6.78
CA ASP A 59 22.11 -15.89 7.64
C ASP A 59 22.67 -14.53 7.24
N ARG A 60 21.77 -13.56 7.04
CA ARG A 60 22.08 -12.16 6.75
C ARG A 60 21.56 -11.28 7.87
N THR A 61 22.33 -10.26 8.21
CA THR A 61 21.94 -9.20 9.13
C THR A 61 22.16 -7.87 8.43
N VAL A 62 21.12 -7.05 8.37
CA VAL A 62 21.14 -5.71 7.76
C VAL A 62 20.85 -4.69 8.85
N PRO A 63 21.84 -3.86 9.24
CA PRO A 63 21.61 -2.68 10.06
C PRO A 63 20.53 -1.77 9.45
N ILE A 64 19.57 -1.37 10.29
CA ILE A 64 18.51 -0.44 9.92
C ILE A 64 18.26 0.53 11.05
N SER A 65 17.49 1.58 10.78
CA SER A 65 16.88 2.36 11.84
C SER A 65 15.40 2.57 11.54
N VAL A 66 14.58 2.62 12.58
CA VAL A 66 13.13 2.67 12.47
C VAL A 66 12.56 3.87 13.20
N ARG A 67 11.57 4.51 12.61
CA ARG A 67 10.79 5.58 13.24
C ARG A 67 9.32 5.30 13.03
N ARG A 68 8.48 5.61 14.01
CA ARG A 68 7.03 5.56 13.78
C ARG A 68 6.64 6.56 12.69
N ARG A 69 5.67 6.20 11.86
CA ARG A 69 4.93 7.15 11.03
C ARG A 69 3.91 7.87 11.92
N ASP A 70 3.69 9.15 11.66
CA ASP A 70 2.71 9.95 12.39
C ASP A 70 1.27 9.57 11.99
N GLY A 71 0.29 10.12 12.73
CA GLY A 71 -1.13 9.87 12.49
C GLY A 71 -1.81 9.00 13.56
N TRP A 72 -3.04 8.57 13.28
CA TRP A 72 -3.89 7.89 14.27
C TRP A 72 -3.26 6.59 14.81
N ARG A 73 -2.63 5.80 13.92
CA ARG A 73 -1.95 4.53 14.26
C ARG A 73 -0.65 4.72 15.04
N ALA A 74 -0.08 5.93 15.04
CA ALA A 74 1.12 6.26 15.79
C ALA A 74 0.89 6.30 17.31
N GLN A 75 -0.37 6.49 17.75
CA GLN A 75 -0.73 6.63 19.15
C GLN A 75 -0.82 5.24 19.82
N GLN A 76 -0.15 5.08 20.95
CA GLN A 76 -0.13 3.81 21.70
C GLN A 76 -1.55 3.39 22.15
N THR A 77 -2.41 4.36 22.48
CA THR A 77 -3.82 4.13 22.83
C THR A 77 -4.64 3.48 21.71
N ASN A 78 -4.20 3.65 20.46
CA ASN A 78 -4.94 3.18 19.28
C ASN A 78 -4.35 1.89 18.74
N CYS A 79 -3.02 1.78 18.70
CA CYS A 79 -2.31 0.61 18.16
C CYS A 79 -1.17 0.14 19.07
N GLN A 80 -1.03 -1.17 19.22
CA GLN A 80 0.17 -1.79 19.81
C GLN A 80 1.39 -1.58 18.91
N VAL A 81 1.24 -1.81 17.61
CA VAL A 81 2.29 -1.66 16.60
C VAL A 81 1.94 -0.49 15.69
N PRO A 82 2.77 0.56 15.61
CA PRO A 82 2.54 1.67 14.69
C PRO A 82 2.99 1.26 13.29
N THR A 83 2.57 2.02 12.28
CA THR A 83 3.25 2.01 10.98
C THR A 83 4.63 2.61 11.14
N LEU A 84 5.62 2.13 10.38
CA LEU A 84 7.03 2.53 10.52
C LEU A 84 7.56 3.13 9.22
N PHE A 85 8.50 4.06 9.35
CA PHE A 85 9.53 4.28 8.35
C PHE A 85 10.75 3.44 8.74
N VAL A 86 11.29 2.70 7.78
CA VAL A 86 12.55 1.97 7.93
C VAL A 86 13.58 2.67 7.06
N ARG A 87 14.72 3.03 7.64
CA ARG A 87 15.86 3.63 6.96
C ARG A 87 16.98 2.60 6.84
N PHE A 88 17.59 2.59 5.66
CA PHE A 88 18.67 1.71 5.26
C PHE A 88 19.91 2.55 4.93
N SER A 89 21.10 2.00 5.19
CA SER A 89 22.36 2.55 4.66
C SER A 89 22.75 1.82 3.37
N GLY A 90 23.28 2.57 2.39
CA GLY A 90 23.65 2.00 1.11
C GLY A 90 24.81 0.99 1.18
N GLU A 91 25.73 1.17 2.13
CA GLU A 91 26.84 0.23 2.36
C GLU A 91 26.37 -1.09 2.98
N ASP A 92 25.38 -1.03 3.88
CA ASP A 92 24.88 -2.18 4.64
C ASP A 92 23.90 -3.07 3.84
N THR A 93 23.38 -2.57 2.72
CA THR A 93 22.35 -3.26 1.93
C THR A 93 22.89 -3.95 0.68
N GLN A 94 24.18 -3.83 0.38
CA GLN A 94 24.80 -4.43 -0.81
C GLN A 94 24.66 -5.96 -0.83
N GLY A 95 24.21 -6.51 -1.96
CA GLY A 95 23.99 -7.95 -2.12
C GLY A 95 22.85 -8.49 -1.25
N THR A 96 21.89 -7.64 -0.88
CA THR A 96 20.67 -8.01 -0.15
C THR A 96 19.44 -7.58 -0.92
N PRO A 97 18.23 -8.10 -0.60
CA PRO A 97 17.00 -7.59 -1.19
C PRO A 97 16.81 -6.07 -1.04
N PHE A 98 17.40 -5.46 0.00
CA PHE A 98 17.25 -4.05 0.32
C PHE A 98 18.23 -3.14 -0.41
N GLU A 99 19.04 -3.67 -1.33
CA GLU A 99 19.98 -2.86 -2.11
C GLU A 99 19.27 -1.71 -2.85
N GLY A 100 19.89 -0.53 -2.82
CA GLY A 100 19.38 0.69 -3.44
C GLY A 100 18.18 1.33 -2.73
N GLN A 101 17.71 0.75 -1.61
CA GLN A 101 16.65 1.34 -0.80
C GLN A 101 17.23 2.34 0.21
N THR A 102 16.50 3.41 0.47
CA THR A 102 16.93 4.47 1.39
C THR A 102 16.01 4.56 2.60
N SER A 103 14.77 5.01 2.40
CA SER A 103 13.72 4.97 3.40
C SER A 103 12.47 4.36 2.79
N LEU A 104 11.86 3.42 3.47
CA LEU A 104 10.63 2.76 3.02
C LEU A 104 9.57 2.84 4.10
N ALA A 105 8.32 3.03 3.67
CA ALA A 105 7.19 2.82 4.55
C ALA A 105 6.96 1.32 4.73
N LEU A 106 6.87 0.90 6.00
CA LEU A 106 6.49 -0.45 6.42
C LEU A 106 5.10 -0.37 7.07
N THR A 107 4.10 -0.84 6.35
CA THR A 107 2.73 -0.95 6.85
C THR A 107 2.58 -2.29 7.55
N SER A 108 2.28 -2.26 8.85
CA SER A 108 2.15 -3.45 9.70
C SER A 108 0.83 -3.44 10.46
N HIS A 109 0.46 -4.60 11.02
CA HIS A 109 -0.72 -4.76 11.86
C HIS A 109 -0.75 -3.72 13.00
N CYS A 110 -1.93 -3.20 13.35
CA CYS A 110 -2.08 -2.29 14.49
C CYS A 110 -2.03 -3.07 15.83
N GLY A 111 -2.43 -4.35 15.84
CA GLY A 111 -2.55 -5.19 17.04
C GLY A 111 -3.72 -4.77 17.94
N LYS A 112 -3.81 -5.31 19.17
CA LYS A 112 -4.79 -4.81 20.16
C LYS A 112 -4.37 -3.41 20.59
N GLY A 113 -5.24 -2.41 20.50
CA GLY A 113 -4.96 -1.08 21.08
C GLY A 113 -4.56 -1.21 22.55
N TYR A 114 -3.58 -0.41 23.00
CA TYR A 114 -3.11 -0.48 24.38
C TYR A 114 -4.21 0.06 25.30
N LEU A 115 -4.77 -0.84 26.12
CA LEU A 115 -5.61 -0.45 27.25
C LEU A 115 -4.74 -0.49 28.51
N PRO A 116 -4.78 0.56 29.35
CA PRO A 116 -4.20 0.49 30.69
C PRO A 116 -4.72 -0.74 31.42
N ALA A 117 -3.91 -1.34 32.30
CA ALA A 117 -4.20 -2.60 33.00
C ALA A 117 -5.57 -2.68 33.70
N ASN A 118 -6.23 -1.54 33.92
CA ASN A 118 -7.50 -1.40 34.64
C ASN A 118 -8.69 -1.01 33.75
N VAL A 119 -8.57 -1.00 32.41
CA VAL A 119 -9.69 -0.71 31.50
C VAL A 119 -10.20 -2.03 30.89
N PRO A 120 -11.49 -2.36 31.03
CA PRO A 120 -12.06 -3.57 30.43
C PRO A 120 -11.77 -3.60 28.93
N SER A 121 -11.25 -4.72 28.44
CA SER A 121 -10.88 -4.85 27.05
C SER A 121 -12.07 -4.57 26.14
N ARG A 122 -12.18 -3.37 25.56
CA ARG A 122 -12.80 -3.26 24.24
C ARG A 122 -11.78 -3.92 23.30
N ARG A 123 -11.81 -5.26 23.23
CA ARG A 123 -10.92 -6.02 22.36
C ARG A 123 -11.17 -5.48 20.97
N LEU A 124 -10.24 -4.70 20.45
CA LEU A 124 -10.22 -4.45 19.03
C LEU A 124 -10.02 -5.83 18.37
N PRO A 125 -10.80 -6.18 17.34
CA PRO A 125 -10.76 -7.52 16.74
C PRO A 125 -9.33 -7.90 16.31
N ASP A 126 -9.00 -9.19 16.33
CA ASP A 126 -7.74 -9.73 15.78
C ASP A 126 -7.65 -9.54 14.22
N ASP A 127 -8.64 -8.89 13.59
CA ASP A 127 -8.76 -8.64 12.15
C ASP A 127 -7.74 -7.60 11.60
N PHE A 128 -6.84 -7.05 12.41
CA PHE A 128 -5.90 -6.01 11.94
C PHE A 128 -4.88 -6.51 10.94
N GLU A 129 -4.47 -7.78 11.04
CA GLU A 129 -3.61 -8.39 10.04
C GLU A 129 -4.34 -8.57 8.71
N SER A 130 -5.63 -8.92 8.75
CA SER A 130 -6.50 -9.01 7.57
C SER A 130 -6.56 -7.68 6.81
N TYR A 131 -6.62 -6.54 7.50
CA TYR A 131 -6.63 -5.23 6.85
C TYR A 131 -5.34 -4.96 6.09
N VAL A 132 -4.19 -5.26 6.70
CA VAL A 132 -2.87 -5.07 6.08
C VAL A 132 -2.70 -5.94 4.84
N ILE A 133 -3.09 -7.21 4.91
CA ILE A 133 -3.01 -8.12 3.76
C ILE A 133 -3.99 -7.69 2.65
N THR A 134 -5.18 -7.20 3.02
CA THR A 134 -6.17 -6.72 2.04
C THR A 134 -5.78 -5.37 1.41
N GLU A 135 -5.09 -4.52 2.15
CA GLU A 135 -4.50 -3.28 1.64
C GLU A 135 -3.36 -3.60 0.66
N TYR A 136 -2.48 -4.54 1.01
CA TYR A 136 -1.47 -5.08 0.10
C TYR A 136 -2.10 -5.63 -1.18
N LEU A 137 -3.21 -6.38 -1.08
CA LEU A 137 -3.98 -6.81 -2.26
C LEU A 137 -4.42 -5.61 -3.11
N GLY A 138 -4.84 -4.50 -2.50
CA GLY A 138 -5.14 -3.26 -3.21
C GLY A 138 -3.97 -2.77 -4.08
N TYR A 139 -2.76 -2.68 -3.52
CA TYR A 139 -1.56 -2.32 -4.30
C TYR A 139 -1.33 -3.29 -5.45
N ARG A 140 -1.46 -4.60 -5.20
CA ARG A 140 -1.27 -5.64 -6.21
C ARG A 140 -2.26 -5.56 -7.37
N LEU A 141 -3.51 -5.22 -7.08
CA LEU A 141 -4.52 -4.97 -8.11
C LEU A 141 -4.20 -3.66 -8.87
N TYR A 142 -3.74 -2.61 -8.19
CA TYR A 142 -3.41 -1.36 -8.85
C TYR A 142 -2.20 -1.48 -9.79
N ASN A 143 -1.21 -2.32 -9.44
CA ASN A 143 -0.07 -2.62 -10.30
C ASN A 143 -0.46 -3.24 -11.65
N LEU A 144 -1.63 -3.90 -11.74
CA LEU A 144 -2.15 -4.44 -13.00
C LEU A 144 -2.84 -3.37 -13.86
N VAL A 145 -3.32 -2.29 -13.25
CA VAL A 145 -4.00 -1.19 -13.96
C VAL A 145 -2.99 -0.28 -14.64
N THR A 146 -1.92 0.08 -13.94
CA THR A 146 -0.96 1.09 -14.40
C THR A 146 0.45 0.84 -13.87
N GLU A 147 1.45 1.15 -14.70
CA GLU A 147 2.85 1.17 -14.29
C GLU A 147 3.18 2.38 -13.38
N TYR A 148 2.34 3.42 -13.41
CA TYR A 148 2.35 4.56 -12.51
C TYR A 148 1.67 4.20 -11.18
N SER A 149 2.24 3.21 -10.52
CA SER A 149 1.80 2.69 -9.23
C SER A 149 3.01 2.36 -8.37
N LEU A 150 2.87 2.49 -7.06
CA LEU A 150 3.91 2.06 -6.13
C LEU A 150 4.00 0.54 -6.15
N ARG A 151 5.21 0.01 -6.29
CA ARG A 151 5.45 -1.41 -6.05
C ARG A 151 5.34 -1.70 -4.55
N ALA A 152 4.85 -2.89 -4.22
CA ALA A 152 4.75 -3.34 -2.84
C ALA A 152 5.28 -4.77 -2.70
N ARG A 153 5.92 -5.07 -1.57
CA ARG A 153 6.35 -6.43 -1.22
C ARG A 153 5.83 -6.81 0.16
N ALA A 154 5.10 -7.90 0.23
CA ALA A 154 4.72 -8.51 1.50
C ALA A 154 5.94 -9.10 2.22
N VAL A 155 5.95 -8.96 3.53
CA VAL A 155 6.95 -9.53 4.44
C VAL A 155 6.25 -10.16 5.63
N ARG A 156 6.91 -11.13 6.27
CA ARG A 156 6.45 -11.72 7.51
C ARG A 156 7.53 -11.50 8.56
N ILE A 157 7.22 -10.67 9.54
CA ILE A 157 8.20 -10.18 10.50
C ILE A 157 7.95 -10.85 11.85
N ASN A 158 8.95 -11.54 12.36
CA ASN A 158 9.05 -11.85 13.78
C ASN A 158 9.59 -10.64 14.53
N TYR A 159 8.73 -9.98 15.29
CA TYR A 159 9.11 -8.87 16.16
C TYR A 159 9.63 -9.45 17.48
N ALA A 160 10.95 -9.55 17.60
CA ALA A 160 11.58 -10.14 18.77
C ALA A 160 11.69 -9.11 19.90
N ASP A 161 11.23 -9.43 21.11
CA ASP A 161 11.43 -8.61 22.30
C ASP A 161 12.85 -8.88 22.83
N PRO A 162 13.75 -7.87 22.83
CA PRO A 162 15.15 -8.07 23.24
C PRO A 162 15.33 -8.54 24.68
N GLU A 163 14.33 -8.36 25.55
CA GLU A 163 14.40 -8.70 26.98
C GLU A 163 13.66 -10.00 27.33
N ASN A 164 12.67 -10.40 26.53
CA ASN A 164 11.83 -11.54 26.85
C ASN A 164 11.25 -12.23 25.61
N PRO A 165 11.86 -13.33 25.14
CA PRO A 165 11.40 -14.09 23.97
C PRO A 165 9.95 -14.59 24.04
N ARG A 166 9.35 -14.67 25.23
CA ARG A 166 7.93 -15.02 25.38
C ARG A 166 6.97 -13.94 24.88
N ARG A 167 7.48 -12.74 24.58
CA ARG A 167 6.74 -11.62 24.02
C ARG A 167 6.92 -11.48 22.51
N ASP A 168 7.73 -12.35 21.90
CA ASP A 168 7.89 -12.39 20.44
C ASP A 168 6.54 -12.68 19.76
N PHE A 169 6.35 -12.07 18.61
CA PHE A 169 5.13 -12.23 17.84
C PHE A 169 5.42 -12.02 16.36
N THR A 170 4.74 -12.79 15.51
CA THR A 170 4.99 -12.79 14.07
C THR A 170 3.74 -12.35 13.33
N HIS A 171 3.89 -11.35 12.45
CA HIS A 171 2.79 -10.84 11.65
C HIS A 171 3.21 -10.46 10.24
N TYR A 172 2.23 -10.45 9.34
CA TYR A 172 2.40 -9.87 8.02
C TYR A 172 2.49 -8.35 8.08
N ALA A 173 3.35 -7.82 7.21
CA ALA A 173 3.49 -6.41 6.89
C ALA A 173 3.80 -6.30 5.40
N PHE A 174 3.89 -5.09 4.87
CA PHE A 174 4.42 -4.88 3.53
C PHE A 174 5.20 -3.58 3.43
N PHE A 175 6.22 -3.60 2.58
CA PHE A 175 6.92 -2.41 2.12
C PHE A 175 6.23 -1.82 0.90
N THR A 176 6.27 -0.50 0.79
CA THR A 176 5.91 0.24 -0.43
C THR A 176 7.13 0.97 -0.97
N GLU A 177 7.24 1.02 -2.30
CA GLU A 177 8.28 1.75 -3.04
C GLU A 177 8.33 3.21 -2.56
N HIS A 178 9.52 3.77 -2.42
CA HIS A 178 9.67 5.19 -2.10
C HIS A 178 9.26 6.06 -3.30
N PHE A 179 8.64 7.21 -3.06
CA PHE A 179 8.12 8.08 -4.13
C PHE A 179 9.22 8.54 -5.10
N GLU A 180 10.41 8.88 -4.59
CA GLU A 180 11.59 9.19 -5.42
C GLU A 180 12.08 8.02 -6.27
N SER A 181 11.88 6.77 -5.82
CA SER A 181 12.24 5.59 -6.61
C SER A 181 11.23 5.38 -7.73
N LEU A 182 9.94 5.58 -7.46
CA LEU A 182 8.89 5.61 -8.48
C LEU A 182 9.16 6.71 -9.53
N ALA A 183 9.47 7.92 -9.09
CA ALA A 183 9.76 9.06 -9.98
C ALA A 183 10.95 8.75 -10.90
N ARG A 184 12.07 8.26 -10.33
CA ARG A 184 13.24 7.81 -11.11
C ARG A 184 12.92 6.69 -12.09
N ARG A 185 12.11 5.70 -11.69
CA ARG A 185 11.71 4.58 -12.56
C ARG A 185 10.98 5.04 -13.83
N HIS A 186 10.31 6.18 -13.76
CA HIS A 186 9.58 6.77 -14.89
C HIS A 186 10.26 7.98 -15.52
N GLY A 187 11.48 8.33 -15.07
CA GLY A 187 12.16 9.56 -15.52
C GLY A 187 11.33 10.82 -15.27
N ALA A 188 10.53 10.82 -14.21
CA ALA A 188 9.60 11.89 -13.84
C ALA A 188 10.08 12.62 -12.59
N GLU A 189 9.50 13.79 -12.33
CA GLU A 189 9.76 14.60 -11.13
C GLU A 189 8.54 14.60 -10.20
N LEU A 190 8.76 14.61 -8.89
CA LEU A 190 7.68 14.79 -7.92
C LEU A 190 7.18 16.24 -7.96
N VAL A 191 5.86 16.42 -8.06
CA VAL A 191 5.21 17.72 -7.94
C VAL A 191 4.72 17.87 -6.51
N ASN A 192 5.09 19.00 -5.87
CA ASN A 192 4.62 19.37 -4.54
C ASN A 192 3.92 20.73 -4.63
N GLY A 193 2.76 20.85 -4.00
CA GLY A 193 1.98 22.10 -4.01
C GLY A 193 1.21 22.33 -5.31
N GLU A 194 0.90 23.59 -5.62
CA GLU A 194 0.03 23.95 -6.74
C GLU A 194 0.52 23.42 -8.09
N PHE A 195 -0.41 22.98 -8.93
CA PHE A 195 -0.16 22.56 -10.30
C PHE A 195 -1.34 22.95 -11.19
N ASP A 196 -1.10 23.05 -12.51
CA ASP A 196 -2.14 23.34 -13.49
C ASP A 196 -2.96 22.09 -13.81
N PHE A 197 -4.26 22.09 -13.55
CA PHE A 197 -5.17 21.00 -13.87
C PHE A 197 -5.20 20.67 -15.37
N ALA A 198 -4.97 21.65 -16.25
CA ALA A 198 -4.87 21.42 -17.69
C ALA A 198 -3.66 20.55 -18.07
N SER A 199 -2.67 20.42 -17.18
CA SER A 199 -1.52 19.53 -17.39
C SER A 199 -1.78 18.07 -16.97
N LEU A 200 -2.93 17.74 -16.39
CA LEU A 200 -3.23 16.35 -16.01
C LEU A 200 -3.27 15.43 -17.22
N ASP A 201 -2.60 14.29 -17.09
CA ASP A 201 -2.81 13.15 -17.98
C ASP A 201 -4.19 12.55 -17.67
N ILE A 202 -5.16 12.89 -18.52
CA ILE A 202 -6.57 12.52 -18.33
C ILE A 202 -6.76 11.01 -18.31
N GLY A 203 -6.11 10.27 -19.22
CA GLY A 203 -6.23 8.81 -19.27
C GLY A 203 -5.73 8.10 -18.02
N SER A 204 -4.66 8.58 -17.39
CA SER A 204 -4.16 8.05 -16.11
C SER A 204 -5.05 8.48 -14.95
N THR A 205 -5.60 9.69 -15.00
CA THR A 205 -6.55 10.23 -14.02
C THR A 205 -7.83 9.39 -13.97
N ASP A 206 -8.38 9.03 -15.14
CA ASP A 206 -9.58 8.18 -15.23
C ASP A 206 -9.35 6.77 -14.72
N GLN A 207 -8.20 6.19 -15.03
CA GLN A 207 -7.79 4.88 -14.51
C GLN A 207 -7.68 4.89 -12.99
N LEU A 208 -7.09 5.94 -12.42
CA LEU A 208 -7.00 6.12 -10.98
C LEU A 208 -8.38 6.27 -10.35
N ALA A 209 -9.26 7.10 -10.92
CA ALA A 209 -10.60 7.32 -10.40
C ALA A 209 -11.47 6.06 -10.47
N LEU A 210 -11.42 5.33 -11.59
CA LEU A 210 -12.17 4.08 -11.75
C LEU A 210 -11.62 2.97 -10.85
N PHE A 211 -10.30 2.90 -10.63
CA PHE A 211 -9.71 1.98 -9.67
C PHE A 211 -10.18 2.29 -8.24
N ASN A 212 -10.12 3.55 -7.81
CA ASN A 212 -10.63 3.96 -6.50
C ASN A 212 -12.12 3.62 -6.35
N PHE A 213 -12.93 3.86 -7.38
CA PHE A 213 -14.32 3.43 -7.38
C PHE A 213 -14.46 1.90 -7.26
N MET A 214 -13.67 1.12 -8.00
CA MET A 214 -13.65 -0.34 -7.94
C MET A 214 -13.40 -0.86 -6.53
N VAL A 215 -12.40 -0.31 -5.84
CA VAL A 215 -12.06 -0.72 -4.46
C VAL A 215 -12.89 0.00 -3.39
N GLY A 216 -13.78 0.93 -3.79
CA GLY A 216 -14.62 1.70 -2.86
C GLY A 216 -13.81 2.65 -1.98
N ASN A 217 -12.76 3.26 -2.53
CA ASN A 217 -11.96 4.27 -1.85
C ASN A 217 -12.46 5.66 -2.22
N THR A 218 -12.78 6.45 -1.20
CA THR A 218 -13.16 7.86 -1.36
C THR A 218 -12.25 8.82 -0.57
N ASP A 219 -11.22 8.28 0.08
CA ASP A 219 -10.25 9.03 0.88
C ASP A 219 -9.05 9.42 0.00
N TRP A 220 -9.29 10.23 -1.02
CA TRP A 220 -8.25 10.74 -1.92
C TRP A 220 -8.67 12.06 -2.60
N SER A 221 -7.70 12.91 -2.90
CA SER A 221 -7.90 14.15 -3.64
C SER A 221 -6.66 14.45 -4.49
N ILE A 222 -6.86 14.65 -5.80
CA ILE A 222 -5.78 15.11 -6.70
C ILE A 222 -5.44 16.58 -6.41
N GLU A 223 -6.45 17.40 -6.15
CA GLU A 223 -6.32 18.83 -5.86
C GLU A 223 -5.49 19.08 -4.59
N GLU A 224 -5.86 18.40 -3.52
CA GLU A 224 -5.24 18.56 -2.19
C GLU A 224 -4.03 17.64 -2.00
N GLN A 225 -3.73 16.78 -2.97
CA GLN A 225 -2.70 15.73 -2.89
C GLN A 225 -2.86 14.85 -1.64
N GLU A 226 -4.11 14.61 -1.24
CA GLU A 226 -4.45 13.70 -0.16
C GLU A 226 -4.47 12.27 -0.69
N ASN A 227 -3.60 11.41 -0.15
CA ASN A 227 -3.41 10.03 -0.60
C ASN A 227 -3.11 9.89 -2.12
N ILE A 228 -2.68 10.98 -2.74
CA ILE A 228 -2.26 11.10 -4.13
C ILE A 228 -0.90 11.78 -4.15
N LEU A 229 0.07 11.20 -4.87
CA LEU A 229 1.29 11.90 -5.26
C LEU A 229 1.19 12.24 -6.74
N LEU A 230 1.86 13.32 -7.15
CA LEU A 230 1.85 13.79 -8.53
C LEU A 230 3.24 13.63 -9.15
N LEU A 231 3.28 13.08 -10.37
CA LEU A 231 4.50 12.93 -11.15
C LEU A 231 4.42 13.77 -12.42
N ARG A 232 5.40 14.66 -12.62
CA ARG A 232 5.55 15.41 -13.87
C ARG A 232 6.45 14.65 -14.82
N ARG A 233 5.93 14.26 -15.98
CA ARG A 233 6.70 13.67 -17.07
C ARG A 233 7.52 14.73 -17.80
N THR A 234 8.48 14.27 -18.60
CA THR A 234 9.34 15.14 -19.43
C THR A 234 8.57 15.93 -20.49
N ASP A 235 7.39 15.47 -20.90
CA ASP A 235 6.50 16.18 -21.84
C ASP A 235 5.63 17.25 -21.17
N GLY A 236 5.77 17.43 -19.84
CA GLY A 236 5.03 18.39 -19.04
C GLY A 236 3.73 17.85 -18.44
N SER A 237 3.25 16.68 -18.87
CA SER A 237 2.03 16.07 -18.34
C SER A 237 2.21 15.59 -16.89
N VAL A 238 1.14 15.71 -16.10
CA VAL A 238 1.10 15.37 -14.68
C VAL A 238 0.25 14.12 -14.48
N VAL A 239 0.85 13.09 -13.91
CA VAL A 239 0.22 11.79 -13.63
C VAL A 239 -0.05 11.67 -12.13
N PRO A 240 -1.31 11.49 -11.71
CA PRO A 240 -1.60 11.20 -10.32
C PRO A 240 -1.35 9.72 -10.01
N VAL A 241 -0.77 9.44 -8.85
CA VAL A 241 -0.48 8.09 -8.37
C VAL A 241 -1.05 7.90 -6.98
N LEU A 242 -1.85 6.86 -6.83
CA LEU A 242 -2.55 6.50 -5.60
C LEU A 242 -1.62 5.82 -4.59
N TYR A 243 -1.78 6.18 -3.31
CA TYR A 243 -1.25 5.44 -2.17
C TYR A 243 -2.26 5.48 -1.01
N ASP A 244 -1.99 4.71 0.05
CA ASP A 244 -2.84 4.57 1.25
C ASP A 244 -4.28 4.08 0.95
N LEU A 245 -4.49 2.76 1.04
CA LEU A 245 -5.75 2.11 0.64
C LEU A 245 -6.56 1.58 1.83
N ASP A 246 -6.16 1.91 3.06
CA ASP A 246 -6.75 1.34 4.28
C ASP A 246 -8.20 1.79 4.51
N MET A 247 -8.57 2.98 4.04
CA MET A 247 -9.93 3.54 4.06
C MET A 247 -10.85 3.04 2.94
N SER A 248 -10.46 2.01 2.18
CA SER A 248 -11.26 1.49 1.06
C SER A 248 -12.35 0.50 1.48
N GLY A 249 -13.38 0.34 0.64
CA GLY A 249 -14.39 -0.71 0.75
C GLY A 249 -13.84 -2.14 0.56
N LEU A 250 -12.73 -2.29 -0.15
CA LEU A 250 -12.01 -3.55 -0.30
C LEU A 250 -11.46 -4.01 1.06
N VAL A 251 -10.73 -3.14 1.74
CA VAL A 251 -10.18 -3.38 3.10
C VAL A 251 -11.30 -3.43 4.13
N SER A 252 -12.21 -2.46 4.09
CA SER A 252 -13.36 -2.34 4.98
C SER A 252 -12.97 -2.44 6.45
N ALA A 253 -11.92 -1.72 6.82
CA ALA A 253 -11.53 -1.62 8.21
C ALA A 253 -12.67 -1.07 9.05
N HIS A 254 -12.81 -1.54 10.29
CA HIS A 254 -13.90 -1.07 11.18
C HIS A 254 -13.81 0.43 11.48
N TYR A 255 -12.61 1.01 11.40
CA TYR A 255 -12.37 2.45 11.52
C TYR A 255 -12.59 3.21 10.21
N ALA A 256 -12.67 2.52 9.07
CA ALA A 256 -12.81 3.19 7.77
C ALA A 256 -14.14 3.94 7.66
N ARG A 257 -14.08 5.15 7.14
CA ARG A 257 -15.22 6.03 6.91
C ARG A 257 -15.12 6.63 5.50
N PRO A 258 -16.23 6.81 4.79
CA PRO A 258 -16.21 7.61 3.57
C PRO A 258 -15.75 9.04 3.85
N ALA A 259 -15.27 9.74 2.82
CA ALA A 259 -15.08 11.18 2.87
C ALA A 259 -16.37 11.88 3.41
N PRO A 260 -16.26 12.80 4.40
CA PRO A 260 -17.39 13.28 5.20
C PRO A 260 -18.55 13.90 4.42
N GLU A 261 -18.24 14.56 3.30
CA GLU A 261 -19.22 15.30 2.48
C GLU A 261 -20.06 14.40 1.55
N LEU A 262 -19.76 13.09 1.49
CA LEU A 262 -20.41 12.19 0.55
C LEU A 262 -21.74 11.64 1.07
N PRO A 263 -22.74 11.39 0.21
CA PRO A 263 -24.05 10.88 0.60
C PRO A 263 -24.05 9.36 0.91
N ILE A 264 -22.88 8.76 1.10
CA ILE A 264 -22.71 7.33 1.42
C ILE A 264 -22.40 7.14 2.91
N LYS A 265 -22.90 6.04 3.47
CA LYS A 265 -22.82 5.76 4.91
C LYS A 265 -21.61 4.90 5.29
N THR A 266 -21.10 4.11 4.36
CA THR A 266 -19.99 3.18 4.59
C THR A 266 -19.10 3.08 3.37
N VAL A 267 -17.81 2.79 3.58
CA VAL A 267 -16.83 2.59 2.50
C VAL A 267 -17.17 1.41 1.58
N ARG A 268 -18.07 0.52 2.00
CA ARG A 268 -18.59 -0.56 1.15
C ARG A 268 -19.50 -0.03 0.04
N GLN A 269 -20.04 1.18 0.18
CA GLN A 269 -20.82 1.83 -0.88
C GLN A 269 -19.85 2.59 -1.81
N ARG A 270 -19.82 2.21 -3.08
CA ARG A 270 -18.99 2.90 -4.07
C ARG A 270 -19.60 4.24 -4.44
N TYR A 271 -18.74 5.25 -4.55
CA TYR A 271 -19.09 6.59 -5.01
C TYR A 271 -17.97 7.08 -5.93
N TYR A 272 -18.32 7.54 -7.14
CA TYR A 272 -17.34 7.93 -8.15
C TYR A 272 -16.88 9.37 -7.90
N LEU A 273 -15.57 9.60 -7.89
CA LEU A 273 -14.96 10.91 -7.66
C LEU A 273 -14.17 11.43 -8.87
N GLY A 274 -14.22 10.74 -10.02
CA GLY A 274 -13.51 11.15 -11.24
C GLY A 274 -14.16 12.33 -11.94
N TYR A 275 -13.46 12.87 -12.93
CA TYR A 275 -13.85 14.10 -13.61
C TYR A 275 -14.60 13.84 -14.91
N CYS A 276 -15.50 14.75 -15.25
CA CYS A 276 -16.13 14.86 -16.56
C CYS A 276 -15.18 15.63 -17.47
N HIS A 277 -15.02 15.16 -18.70
CA HIS A 277 -14.34 15.90 -19.75
C HIS A 277 -14.83 15.45 -21.14
N ASP A 278 -14.66 16.34 -22.11
CA ASP A 278 -14.92 16.05 -23.52
C ASP A 278 -13.97 14.96 -24.03
N GLY A 279 -14.47 14.06 -24.88
CA GLY A 279 -13.66 12.98 -25.44
C GLY A 279 -13.37 11.84 -24.47
N ASN A 280 -14.08 11.77 -23.34
CA ASN A 280 -14.09 10.63 -22.45
C ASN A 280 -14.27 9.31 -23.22
N ALA A 281 -13.18 8.55 -23.35
CA ALA A 281 -13.18 7.23 -23.93
C ALA A 281 -13.69 6.22 -22.90
N TRP A 282 -14.88 6.48 -22.33
CA TRP A 282 -15.50 5.67 -21.27
C TRP A 282 -15.53 4.19 -21.66
N ASP A 283 -15.88 3.89 -22.91
CA ASP A 283 -15.92 2.51 -23.39
C ASP A 283 -14.53 1.87 -23.42
N GLU A 284 -13.48 2.61 -23.78
CA GLU A 284 -12.09 2.11 -23.73
C GLU A 284 -11.64 1.87 -22.28
N LEU A 285 -11.96 2.81 -21.37
CA LEU A 285 -11.66 2.69 -19.94
C LEU A 285 -12.39 1.48 -19.31
N PHE A 286 -13.68 1.31 -19.60
CA PHE A 286 -14.46 0.19 -19.10
C PHE A 286 -13.99 -1.13 -19.69
N THR A 287 -13.65 -1.17 -20.98
CA THR A 287 -13.08 -2.36 -21.64
C THR A 287 -11.76 -2.74 -21.00
N LYS A 288 -10.86 -1.78 -20.75
CA LYS A 288 -9.59 -2.03 -20.05
C LYS A 288 -9.80 -2.73 -18.71
N PHE A 289 -10.71 -2.21 -17.87
CA PHE A 289 -10.97 -2.83 -16.57
C PHE A 289 -11.67 -4.19 -16.71
N TRP A 290 -12.59 -4.34 -17.66
CA TRP A 290 -13.25 -5.61 -17.95
C TRP A 290 -12.25 -6.69 -18.36
N ASP A 291 -11.28 -6.35 -19.22
CA ASP A 291 -10.25 -7.29 -19.68
C ASP A 291 -9.30 -7.72 -18.54
N LEU A 292 -9.13 -6.87 -17.52
CA LEU A 292 -8.39 -7.19 -16.28
C LEU A 292 -9.19 -8.07 -15.30
N HIS A 293 -10.50 -8.30 -15.52
CA HIS A 293 -11.35 -9.07 -14.60
C HIS A 293 -10.77 -10.46 -14.28
N PRO A 294 -10.35 -11.29 -15.25
CA PRO A 294 -9.79 -12.60 -14.95
C PRO A 294 -8.52 -12.52 -14.10
N GLU A 295 -7.65 -11.54 -14.38
CA GLU A 295 -6.38 -11.39 -13.68
C GLU A 295 -6.55 -10.84 -12.26
N PHE A 296 -7.50 -9.92 -12.03
CA PHE A 296 -7.86 -9.49 -10.68
C PHE A 296 -8.41 -10.65 -9.85
N MET A 297 -9.33 -11.42 -10.41
CA MET A 297 -9.93 -12.55 -9.70
C MET A 297 -8.89 -13.65 -9.44
N GLN A 298 -7.99 -13.89 -10.38
CA GLN A 298 -6.85 -14.78 -10.20
C GLN A 298 -5.92 -14.28 -9.09
N THR A 299 -5.56 -12.99 -9.09
CA THR A 299 -4.72 -12.36 -8.04
C THR A 299 -5.33 -12.56 -6.66
N ILE A 300 -6.63 -12.30 -6.49
CA ILE A 300 -7.35 -12.57 -5.23
C ILE A 300 -7.33 -14.07 -4.89
N ALA A 301 -7.56 -14.92 -5.89
CA ALA A 301 -7.66 -16.36 -5.73
C ALA A 301 -6.33 -17.04 -5.41
N THR A 302 -5.19 -16.44 -5.74
CA THR A 302 -3.87 -16.99 -5.41
C THR A 302 -3.08 -16.17 -4.42
N MET A 303 -3.55 -14.98 -4.02
CA MET A 303 -2.87 -14.13 -3.05
C MET A 303 -2.50 -14.95 -1.82
N PRO A 304 -1.19 -15.16 -1.59
CA PRO A 304 -0.74 -15.86 -0.41
C PRO A 304 -1.27 -15.17 0.85
N PHE A 305 -1.53 -15.96 1.90
CA PHE A 305 -1.88 -15.47 3.24
C PHE A 305 -3.28 -14.85 3.42
N LEU A 306 -4.04 -14.60 2.35
CA LEU A 306 -5.49 -14.41 2.47
C LEU A 306 -6.13 -15.73 2.91
N ASN A 307 -6.80 -15.72 4.06
CA ASN A 307 -7.60 -16.87 4.47
C ASN A 307 -8.84 -17.01 3.57
N ARG A 308 -9.50 -18.17 3.64
CA ARG A 308 -10.67 -18.49 2.81
C ARG A 308 -11.79 -17.44 2.92
N GLY A 309 -12.00 -16.89 4.12
CA GLY A 309 -13.02 -15.89 4.39
C GLY A 309 -12.70 -14.54 3.76
N GLU A 310 -11.46 -14.07 3.93
CA GLU A 310 -10.97 -12.83 3.32
C GLU A 310 -11.01 -12.90 1.80
N ARG A 311 -10.47 -13.98 1.21
CA ARG A 311 -10.51 -14.22 -0.22
C ARG A 311 -11.93 -14.17 -0.78
N ARG A 312 -12.87 -14.84 -0.12
CA ARG A 312 -14.29 -14.80 -0.51
C ARG A 312 -14.87 -13.39 -0.40
N ARG A 313 -14.60 -12.66 0.70
CA ARG A 313 -15.10 -11.29 0.89
C ARG A 313 -14.56 -10.32 -0.16
N ALA A 314 -13.25 -10.35 -0.41
CA ALA A 314 -12.60 -9.53 -1.42
C ALA A 314 -13.14 -9.84 -2.83
N GLY A 315 -13.19 -11.12 -3.19
CA GLY A 315 -13.71 -11.56 -4.50
C GLY A 315 -15.17 -11.16 -4.72
N VAL A 316 -16.07 -11.43 -3.76
CA VAL A 316 -17.48 -11.02 -3.87
C VAL A 316 -17.61 -9.50 -3.97
N TYR A 317 -16.84 -8.77 -3.16
CA TYR A 317 -16.87 -7.31 -3.21
C TYR A 317 -16.42 -6.79 -4.57
N LEU A 318 -15.33 -7.30 -5.13
CA LEU A 318 -14.83 -6.89 -6.44
C LEU A 318 -15.79 -7.28 -7.58
N GLU A 319 -16.42 -8.46 -7.50
CA GLU A 319 -17.39 -8.91 -8.51
C GLU A 319 -18.57 -7.92 -8.65
N THR A 320 -19.03 -7.33 -7.55
CA THR A 320 -20.11 -6.32 -7.61
C THR A 320 -19.71 -5.04 -8.36
N PHE A 321 -18.41 -4.74 -8.52
CA PHE A 321 -17.96 -3.69 -9.43
C PHE A 321 -18.10 -4.12 -10.89
N PHE A 322 -17.72 -5.35 -11.22
CA PHE A 322 -17.88 -5.89 -12.58
C PHE A 322 -19.36 -6.03 -13.00
N GLU A 323 -20.25 -6.29 -12.05
CA GLU A 323 -21.70 -6.21 -12.28
C GLU A 323 -22.20 -4.79 -12.59
N ILE A 324 -21.52 -3.75 -12.10
CA ILE A 324 -21.79 -2.35 -12.45
C ILE A 324 -21.27 -2.07 -13.86
N LEU A 325 -20.00 -2.42 -14.15
CA LEU A 325 -19.39 -2.21 -15.47
C LEU A 325 -20.15 -2.92 -16.60
N ARG A 326 -20.62 -4.15 -16.39
CA ARG A 326 -21.37 -4.91 -17.41
C ARG A 326 -22.73 -4.30 -17.73
N SER A 327 -23.29 -3.46 -16.85
CA SER A 327 -24.62 -2.89 -17.03
C SER A 327 -24.52 -1.44 -17.49
N ASP A 328 -24.83 -1.18 -18.77
CA ASP A 328 -24.83 0.17 -19.37
C ASP A 328 -25.58 1.16 -18.49
N ARG A 329 -26.80 0.81 -18.06
CA ARG A 329 -27.60 1.63 -17.14
C ARG A 329 -26.90 1.92 -15.81
N LYS A 330 -26.23 0.92 -15.19
CA LYS A 330 -25.56 1.13 -13.90
C LYS A 330 -24.28 1.94 -14.05
N ARG A 331 -23.44 1.65 -15.05
CA ARG A 331 -22.20 2.41 -15.26
C ARG A 331 -22.50 3.85 -15.68
N GLN A 332 -23.52 4.08 -16.51
CA GLN A 332 -24.00 5.42 -16.82
C GLN A 332 -24.37 6.15 -15.53
N ALA A 333 -25.31 5.60 -14.74
CA ALA A 333 -25.82 6.29 -13.56
C ALA A 333 -24.82 6.45 -12.40
N LYS A 334 -23.85 5.53 -12.27
CA LYS A 334 -22.93 5.49 -11.11
C LYS A 334 -21.55 6.06 -11.37
N ILE A 335 -21.19 6.23 -12.64
CA ILE A 335 -19.85 6.66 -13.05
C ILE A 335 -19.98 7.87 -13.97
N VAL A 336 -20.60 7.70 -15.14
CA VAL A 336 -20.66 8.75 -16.16
C VAL A 336 -21.50 9.95 -15.70
N ASP A 337 -22.74 9.74 -15.25
CA ASP A 337 -23.61 10.82 -14.76
C ASP A 337 -23.16 11.37 -13.40
N ALA A 338 -22.27 10.64 -12.71
CA ALA A 338 -21.77 10.97 -11.38
C ALA A 338 -20.37 11.62 -11.39
N CYS A 339 -19.77 11.80 -12.57
CA CYS A 339 -18.49 12.49 -12.69
C CYS A 339 -18.63 13.96 -12.25
N ARG A 340 -17.50 14.56 -11.92
CA ARG A 340 -17.41 15.93 -11.37
C ARG A 340 -16.81 16.86 -12.40
N ALA A 341 -17.12 18.15 -12.37
CA ALA A 341 -16.42 19.11 -13.21
C ALA A 341 -14.90 19.04 -12.94
N LEU A 342 -14.10 19.05 -14.00
CA LEU A 342 -12.65 19.18 -13.89
C LEU A 342 -12.34 20.60 -13.35
N PRO A 343 -11.57 20.74 -12.25
CA PRO A 343 -11.20 22.06 -11.76
C PRO A 343 -10.48 22.88 -12.83
N GLY A 344 -10.90 24.14 -13.02
CA GLY A 344 -10.32 25.04 -14.01
C GLY A 344 -10.78 24.80 -15.46
N ALA A 345 -11.71 23.87 -15.72
CA ALA A 345 -12.42 23.81 -17.00
C ALA A 345 -13.61 24.79 -16.96
N ASP A 346 -13.58 25.83 -17.80
CA ASP A 346 -14.66 26.81 -17.99
C ASP A 346 -15.91 26.21 -18.66
#